data_AF-A0AAV8TN75-F1
#
_entry.id   AF-A0AAV8TN75-F1
#
_cell.length_a   1.000
_cell.length_b   1.000
_cell.length_c   1.000
_cell.angle_alpha   90.00
_cell.angle_beta   90.00
_cell.angle_gamma   90.00
#
_symmetry.space_group_name_H-M   'P 1'
#
loop_
_entity.id
_entity.type
_entity.pdbx_description
1 polymer ?
#
loop_
_entity_poly.entity_id
_entity_poly.type
_entity_poly.pdbx_seq_one_letter_code
_entity_poly.pdbx_strand_id
1 'polypeptide(L)'
;METSNSKSIEDEIGRVVEEARELQESAASLISRSSYEEQSLRQRALSLDSSIRRSYSLLRSNKLLGSKLGDKLEEDLQRAKCVIVDGDVSAFLPSKAQGWFLRMFLGPINVRASRKDVQLKVKEEYNSYRDGTALLFLLFPSALLVLRSWVWNGCLPAFPVQLYQAWLLFLYTGLALRENILRANGSDIRPWWIYHHYCAMIMALVSLTWEIKGQPNCTQKQRGVQLFLQWAMMQGVAMLLQNRYQRQRLYTRIALGKVQDFMSETLNSWNSSLSFAANFFYCI
;
A
#
# COMPACT_ATOMS: atom_id res chain seq x y z
N MET A 1 60.97 -3.33 -14.55
CA MET A 1 60.16 -3.30 -13.31
C MET A 1 58.71 -2.93 -13.63
N GLU A 2 58.45 -1.89 -14.45
CA GLU A 2 57.10 -1.51 -14.90
C GLU A 2 56.33 -2.58 -15.68
N THR A 3 57.00 -3.33 -16.56
CA THR A 3 56.38 -4.41 -17.36
C THR A 3 55.90 -5.61 -16.53
N SER A 4 56.55 -5.88 -15.38
CA SER A 4 56.13 -6.94 -14.45
C SER A 4 54.90 -6.50 -13.65
N ASN A 5 54.81 -5.22 -13.31
CA ASN A 5 53.68 -4.66 -12.58
C ASN A 5 52.42 -4.61 -13.45
N SER A 6 52.58 -4.24 -14.73
CA SER A 6 51.47 -4.21 -15.69
C SER A 6 50.87 -5.60 -15.94
N LYS A 7 51.69 -6.64 -16.05
CA LYS A 7 51.20 -8.03 -16.20
C LYS A 7 50.49 -8.53 -14.96
N SER A 8 51.02 -8.23 -13.77
CA SER A 8 50.35 -8.58 -12.51
C SER A 8 48.97 -7.93 -12.39
N ILE A 9 48.83 -6.68 -12.85
CA ILE A 9 47.54 -5.96 -12.86
C ILE A 9 46.59 -6.58 -13.89
N GLU A 10 47.07 -6.94 -15.08
CA GLU A 10 46.27 -7.59 -16.12
C GLU A 10 45.74 -8.97 -15.67
N ASP A 11 46.58 -9.78 -15.02
CA ASP A 11 46.20 -11.07 -14.46
C ASP A 11 45.18 -10.93 -13.31
N GLU A 12 45.35 -9.92 -12.45
CA GLU A 12 44.42 -9.65 -11.36
C GLU A 12 43.05 -9.14 -11.87
N ILE A 13 43.04 -8.27 -12.88
CA ILE A 13 41.81 -7.85 -13.56
C ILE A 13 41.14 -9.06 -14.24
N GLY A 14 41.91 -9.91 -14.92
CA GLY A 14 41.41 -11.13 -15.56
C GLY A 14 40.72 -12.06 -14.56
N ARG A 15 41.34 -12.27 -13.39
CA ARG A 15 40.73 -13.04 -12.29
C ARG A 15 39.43 -12.43 -11.79
N VAL A 16 39.39 -11.12 -11.55
CA VAL A 16 38.17 -10.44 -11.06
C VAL A 16 37.03 -10.52 -12.09
N VAL A 17 37.35 -10.43 -13.39
CA VAL A 17 36.36 -10.60 -14.47
C VAL A 17 35.79 -12.01 -14.48
N GLU A 18 36.63 -13.03 -14.30
CA GLU A 18 36.16 -14.42 -14.27
C GLU A 18 35.32 -14.70 -13.01
N GLU A 19 35.74 -14.23 -11.83
CA GLU A 19 34.95 -14.34 -10.60
C GLU A 19 33.58 -13.64 -10.73
N ALA A 20 33.53 -12.47 -11.37
CA ALA A 20 32.27 -11.77 -11.65
C ALA A 20 31.37 -12.55 -12.61
N ARG A 21 31.95 -13.21 -13.61
CA ARG A 21 31.22 -14.03 -14.58
C ARG A 21 30.65 -15.29 -13.91
N GLU A 22 31.44 -16.00 -13.13
CA GLU A 22 31.00 -17.17 -12.37
C GLU A 22 29.87 -16.82 -11.39
N LEU A 23 29.97 -15.66 -10.73
CA LEU A 23 28.93 -15.16 -9.84
C LEU A 23 27.63 -14.84 -10.60
N GLN A 24 27.74 -14.22 -11.77
CA GLN A 24 26.58 -13.92 -12.62
C GLN A 24 25.88 -15.19 -13.12
N GLU A 25 26.63 -16.20 -13.56
CA GLU A 25 26.09 -17.49 -13.97
C GLU A 25 25.40 -18.20 -12.80
N SER A 26 26.04 -18.18 -11.63
CA SER A 26 25.46 -18.72 -10.39
C SER A 26 24.15 -18.02 -10.02
N ALA A 27 24.12 -16.68 -10.07
CA ALA A 27 22.91 -15.89 -9.81
C ALA A 27 21.80 -16.17 -10.83
N ALA A 28 22.13 -16.24 -12.12
CA ALA A 28 21.16 -16.57 -13.17
C ALA A 28 20.56 -17.97 -12.98
N SER A 29 21.37 -18.95 -12.59
CA SER A 29 20.91 -20.31 -12.28
C SER A 29 19.96 -20.34 -11.08
N LEU A 30 20.25 -19.54 -10.03
CA LEU A 30 19.40 -19.46 -8.84
C LEU A 30 18.05 -18.80 -9.16
N ILE A 31 18.07 -17.70 -9.92
CA ILE A 31 16.86 -16.97 -10.33
C ILE A 31 15.95 -17.87 -11.17
N SER A 32 16.51 -18.61 -12.13
CA SER A 32 15.71 -19.49 -12.99
C SER A 32 15.06 -20.63 -12.19
N ARG A 33 15.82 -21.29 -11.31
CA ARG A 33 15.30 -22.33 -10.41
C ARG A 33 14.21 -21.79 -9.49
N SER A 34 14.47 -20.66 -8.84
CA SER A 34 13.49 -20.02 -7.94
C SER A 34 12.21 -19.63 -8.68
N SER A 35 12.33 -19.13 -9.92
CA SER A 35 11.16 -18.77 -10.73
C SER A 35 10.31 -20.00 -11.08
N TYR A 36 10.96 -21.11 -11.44
CA TYR A 36 10.27 -22.37 -11.73
C TYR A 36 9.55 -22.94 -10.50
N GLU A 37 10.21 -22.97 -9.35
CA GLU A 37 9.62 -23.41 -8.08
C GLU A 37 8.42 -22.55 -7.67
N GLU A 38 8.54 -21.22 -7.81
CA GLU A 38 7.44 -20.29 -7.56
C GLU A 38 6.24 -20.54 -8.49
N GLN A 39 6.48 -20.78 -9.78
CA GLN A 39 5.42 -21.12 -10.73
C GLN A 39 4.72 -22.44 -10.37
N SER A 40 5.49 -23.46 -9.96
CA SER A 40 4.96 -24.74 -9.51
C SER A 40 4.07 -24.60 -8.27
N LEU A 41 4.54 -23.84 -7.26
CA LEU A 41 3.76 -23.53 -6.06
C LEU A 41 2.49 -22.74 -6.39
N ARG A 42 2.57 -21.78 -7.31
CA ARG A 42 1.42 -21.01 -7.79
C ARG A 42 0.36 -21.88 -8.46
N GLN A 43 0.75 -22.83 -9.31
CA GLN A 43 -0.18 -23.78 -9.93
C GLN A 43 -0.86 -24.65 -8.88
N ARG A 44 -0.12 -25.15 -7.88
CA ARG A 44 -0.67 -25.95 -6.78
C ARG A 44 -1.63 -25.13 -5.91
N ALA A 45 -1.29 -23.88 -5.59
CA ALA A 45 -2.14 -22.98 -4.83
C ALA A 45 -3.46 -22.68 -5.56
N LEU A 46 -3.40 -22.43 -6.87
CA LEU A 46 -4.58 -22.22 -7.73
C LEU A 46 -5.48 -23.46 -7.79
N SER A 47 -4.88 -24.63 -7.99
CA SER A 47 -5.59 -25.92 -7.97
C SER A 47 -6.33 -26.12 -6.65
N LEU A 48 -5.66 -25.84 -5.52
CA LEU A 48 -6.23 -26.01 -4.20
C LEU A 48 -7.36 -25.00 -3.91
N ASP A 49 -7.20 -23.71 -4.27
CA ASP A 49 -8.27 -22.70 -4.15
C ASP A 49 -9.51 -23.10 -4.97
N SER A 50 -9.31 -23.61 -6.19
CA SER A 50 -10.40 -24.09 -7.04
C SER A 50 -11.13 -25.29 -6.43
N SER A 51 -10.38 -26.22 -5.83
CA SER A 51 -10.92 -27.39 -5.14
C SER A 51 -11.74 -26.99 -3.91
N ILE A 52 -11.25 -26.05 -3.11
CA ILE A 52 -11.98 -25.52 -1.95
C ILE A 52 -13.28 -24.84 -2.37
N ARG A 53 -13.26 -24.01 -3.41
CA ARG A 53 -14.48 -23.38 -3.96
C ARG A 53 -15.49 -24.41 -4.44
N ARG A 54 -15.02 -25.46 -5.13
CA ARG A 54 -15.86 -26.56 -5.58
C ARG A 54 -16.50 -27.28 -4.39
N SER A 55 -15.72 -27.59 -3.35
CA SER A 55 -16.23 -28.22 -2.13
C SER A 55 -17.29 -27.37 -1.43
N TYR A 56 -17.10 -26.04 -1.33
CA TYR A 56 -18.15 -25.14 -0.83
C TYR A 56 -19.42 -25.19 -1.69
N SER A 57 -19.29 -25.20 -3.02
CA SER A 57 -20.46 -25.28 -3.90
C SER A 57 -21.22 -26.60 -3.74
N LEU A 58 -20.51 -27.71 -3.57
CA LEU A 58 -21.08 -29.03 -3.34
C LEU A 58 -21.76 -29.15 -1.98
N LEU A 59 -21.16 -28.58 -0.93
CA LEU A 59 -21.73 -28.56 0.41
C LEU A 59 -23.01 -27.71 0.43
N ARG A 60 -23.01 -26.57 -0.26
CA ARG A 60 -24.18 -25.69 -0.38
C ARG A 60 -25.32 -26.32 -1.20
N SER A 61 -25.00 -27.09 -2.25
CA SER A 61 -26.00 -27.81 -3.05
C SER A 61 -26.57 -29.02 -2.32
N ASN A 62 -25.76 -29.72 -1.53
CA ASN A 62 -26.17 -30.88 -0.73
C ASN A 62 -26.67 -30.46 0.66
N LYS A 63 -27.59 -29.49 0.70
CA LYS A 63 -28.23 -28.93 1.93
C LYS A 63 -29.02 -29.97 2.77
N LEU A 64 -28.91 -31.25 2.43
CA LEU A 64 -29.57 -32.40 3.04
C LEU A 64 -28.61 -33.31 3.84
N LEU A 65 -27.29 -33.06 3.86
CA LEU A 65 -26.41 -33.67 4.85
C LEU A 65 -26.81 -33.12 6.22
N GLY A 66 -27.20 -34.01 7.15
CA GLY A 66 -27.74 -33.61 8.47
C GLY A 66 -26.95 -32.47 9.10
N SER A 67 -27.66 -31.48 9.66
CA SER A 67 -27.09 -30.13 9.91
C SER A 67 -25.75 -30.17 10.63
N LYS A 68 -25.59 -31.07 11.61
CA LYS A 68 -24.35 -31.23 12.39
C LYS A 68 -23.12 -31.69 11.58
N LEU A 69 -23.30 -32.54 10.57
CA LEU A 69 -22.19 -32.98 9.71
C LEU A 69 -21.83 -31.90 8.69
N GLY A 70 -22.85 -31.22 8.15
CA GLY A 70 -22.64 -30.08 7.25
C GLY A 70 -21.89 -28.93 7.91
N ASP A 71 -22.28 -28.58 9.15
CA ASP A 71 -21.63 -27.51 9.93
C ASP A 71 -20.16 -27.82 10.20
N LYS A 72 -19.83 -29.08 10.53
CA LYS A 72 -18.44 -29.51 10.76
C LYS A 72 -17.60 -29.43 9.48
N LEU A 73 -18.16 -29.87 8.34
CA LEU A 73 -17.44 -29.84 7.06
C LEU A 73 -17.21 -28.41 6.57
N GLU A 74 -18.19 -27.52 6.80
CA GLU A 74 -18.06 -26.08 6.53
C GLU A 74 -16.95 -25.47 7.40
N GLU A 75 -16.89 -25.80 8.69
CA GLU A 75 -15.84 -25.33 9.60
C GLU A 75 -14.44 -25.81 9.15
N ASP A 76 -14.31 -27.08 8.78
CA ASP A 76 -13.04 -27.64 8.27
C ASP A 76 -12.61 -26.96 6.95
N LEU A 77 -13.56 -26.68 6.04
CA LEU A 77 -13.30 -25.91 4.82
C LEU A 77 -12.90 -24.46 5.12
N GLN A 78 -13.55 -23.81 6.09
CA GLN A 78 -13.18 -22.46 6.53
C GLN A 78 -11.76 -22.45 7.11
N ARG A 79 -11.41 -23.44 7.92
CA ARG A 79 -10.04 -23.60 8.45
C ARG A 79 -9.03 -23.78 7.32
N ALA A 80 -9.29 -24.66 6.35
CA ALA A 80 -8.41 -24.87 5.20
C ALA A 80 -8.24 -23.57 4.38
N LYS A 81 -9.32 -22.81 4.21
CA LYS A 81 -9.29 -21.50 3.55
C LYS A 81 -8.46 -20.48 4.33
N CYS A 82 -8.61 -20.40 5.65
CA CYS A 82 -7.80 -19.51 6.49
C CYS A 82 -6.32 -19.84 6.38
N VAL A 83 -5.94 -21.13 6.40
CA VAL A 83 -4.53 -21.54 6.24
C VAL A 83 -3.94 -21.05 4.91
N ILE A 84 -4.70 -21.09 3.83
CA ILE A 84 -4.22 -20.67 2.50
C ILE A 84 -4.23 -19.14 2.36
N VAL A 85 -5.24 -18.46 2.91
CA VAL A 85 -5.42 -17.00 2.75
C VAL A 85 -4.53 -16.21 3.71
N ASP A 86 -4.34 -16.70 4.95
CA ASP A 86 -3.54 -16.04 5.99
C ASP A 86 -2.11 -16.58 6.06
N GLY A 87 -1.87 -17.77 5.50
CA GLY A 87 -0.55 -18.38 5.36
C GLY A 87 0.27 -17.80 4.20
N ASP A 88 1.49 -18.31 4.06
CA ASP A 88 2.44 -17.85 3.04
C ASP A 88 2.03 -18.27 1.62
N VAL A 89 1.14 -19.27 1.51
CA VAL A 89 0.53 -19.68 0.24
C VAL A 89 -0.25 -18.53 -0.41
N SER A 90 -0.75 -17.60 0.40
CA SER A 90 -1.51 -16.45 -0.07
C SER A 90 -0.73 -15.62 -1.08
N ALA A 91 0.59 -15.50 -0.93
CA ALA A 91 1.48 -14.79 -1.85
C ALA A 91 1.38 -15.29 -3.31
N PHE A 92 1.17 -16.60 -3.49
CA PHE A 92 1.11 -17.25 -4.79
C PHE A 92 -0.30 -17.24 -5.40
N LEU A 93 -1.33 -16.96 -4.60
CA LEU A 93 -2.68 -16.83 -5.12
C LEU A 93 -2.84 -15.54 -5.95
N PRO A 94 -3.64 -15.58 -7.03
CA PRO A 94 -3.92 -14.41 -7.83
C PRO A 94 -4.47 -13.31 -6.92
N SER A 95 -3.88 -12.13 -6.99
CA SER A 95 -4.38 -10.97 -6.25
C SER A 95 -5.85 -10.78 -6.60
N LYS A 96 -6.70 -10.55 -5.58
CA LYS A 96 -8.08 -10.07 -5.83
C LYS A 96 -7.99 -8.92 -6.82
N ALA A 97 -8.77 -9.02 -7.90
CA ALA A 97 -8.74 -8.19 -9.11
C ALA A 97 -7.97 -6.87 -8.93
N GLN A 98 -6.77 -6.79 -9.51
CA GLN A 98 -6.01 -5.55 -9.58
C GLN A 98 -6.93 -4.45 -10.09
N GLY A 99 -7.15 -3.41 -9.27
CA GLY A 99 -8.05 -2.32 -9.62
C GLY A 99 -7.60 -1.67 -10.93
N TRP A 100 -8.57 -1.23 -11.75
CA TRP A 100 -8.31 -0.58 -13.03
C TRP A 100 -7.29 0.58 -12.91
N PHE A 101 -7.31 1.29 -11.78
CA PHE A 101 -6.37 2.36 -11.46
C PHE A 101 -4.91 1.88 -11.45
N LEU A 102 -4.59 0.80 -10.73
CA LEU A 102 -3.23 0.25 -10.71
C LEU A 102 -2.79 -0.22 -12.09
N ARG A 103 -3.71 -0.81 -12.85
CA ARG A 103 -3.43 -1.26 -14.21
C ARG A 103 -3.15 -0.09 -15.16
N MET A 104 -3.81 1.05 -14.96
CA MET A 104 -3.58 2.27 -15.74
C MET A 104 -2.19 2.89 -15.45
N PHE A 105 -1.77 2.94 -14.19
CA PHE A 105 -0.50 3.58 -13.81
C PHE A 105 0.73 2.66 -13.86
N LEU A 106 0.59 1.37 -13.52
CA LEU A 106 1.69 0.40 -13.42
C LEU A 106 1.66 -0.68 -14.50
N GLY A 107 0.61 -0.75 -15.33
CA GLY A 107 0.43 -1.83 -16.29
C GLY A 107 0.02 -3.16 -15.64
N PRO A 108 0.11 -4.28 -16.38
CA PRO A 108 -0.32 -5.61 -15.92
C PRO A 108 0.70 -6.27 -14.97
N ILE A 109 1.21 -5.53 -13.97
CA ILE A 109 2.22 -5.99 -13.02
C ILE A 109 1.55 -6.41 -11.69
N ASN A 110 1.93 -7.58 -11.17
CA ASN A 110 1.51 -8.03 -9.85
C ASN A 110 2.30 -7.28 -8.76
N VAL A 111 1.67 -6.32 -8.08
CA VAL A 111 2.27 -5.53 -6.98
C VAL A 111 2.21 -6.22 -5.61
N ARG A 112 1.84 -7.51 -5.58
CA ARG A 112 1.74 -8.28 -4.34
C ARG A 112 3.14 -8.72 -3.91
N ALA A 113 3.58 -8.25 -2.76
CA ALA A 113 4.82 -8.69 -2.15
C ALA A 113 4.64 -10.10 -1.59
N SER A 114 5.50 -11.03 -2.05
CA SER A 114 5.45 -12.44 -1.62
C SER A 114 5.84 -12.62 -0.14
N ARG A 115 6.78 -11.81 0.33
CA ARG A 115 7.31 -11.91 1.70
C ARG A 115 6.66 -10.91 2.66
N LYS A 116 6.36 -11.36 3.89
CA LYS A 116 5.71 -10.55 4.96
C LYS A 116 6.57 -9.37 5.41
N ASP A 117 7.89 -9.52 5.46
CA ASP A 117 8.85 -8.44 5.75
C ASP A 117 8.77 -7.31 4.71
N VAL A 118 8.66 -7.64 3.43
CA VAL A 118 8.48 -6.65 2.35
C VAL A 118 7.13 -5.96 2.47
N GLN A 119 6.04 -6.69 2.80
CA GLN A 119 4.73 -6.07 3.04
C GLN A 119 4.75 -5.10 4.23
N LEU A 120 5.46 -5.45 5.32
CA LEU A 120 5.64 -4.57 6.47
C LEU A 120 6.47 -3.34 6.11
N LYS A 121 7.54 -3.50 5.34
CA LYS A 121 8.35 -2.38 4.84
C LYS A 121 7.53 -1.44 3.97
N VAL A 122 6.69 -1.95 3.05
CA VAL A 122 5.79 -1.12 2.24
C VAL A 122 4.80 -0.34 3.11
N LYS A 123 4.27 -0.95 4.18
CA LYS A 123 3.40 -0.27 5.15
C LYS A 123 4.15 0.83 5.92
N GLU A 124 5.39 0.56 6.32
CA GLU A 124 6.24 1.53 7.01
C GLU A 124 6.56 2.73 6.12
N GLU A 125 7.01 2.50 4.89
CA GLU A 125 7.28 3.55 3.90
C GLU A 125 6.04 4.38 3.58
N TYR A 126 4.88 3.73 3.45
CA TYR A 126 3.60 4.42 3.30
C TYR A 126 3.29 5.32 4.49
N ASN A 127 3.45 4.84 5.72
CA ASN A 127 3.17 5.62 6.91
C ASN A 127 4.16 6.80 7.05
N SER A 128 5.43 6.60 6.71
CA SER A 128 6.45 7.67 6.66
C SER A 128 6.06 8.75 5.65
N TYR A 129 5.70 8.34 4.43
CA TYR A 129 5.20 9.24 3.39
C TYR A 129 3.95 10.02 3.83
N ARG A 130 2.99 9.33 4.47
CA ARG A 130 1.74 9.94 4.93
C ARG A 130 1.98 11.02 6.00
N ASP A 131 2.99 10.85 6.85
CA ASP A 131 3.36 11.85 7.86
C ASP A 131 4.01 13.08 7.25
N GLY A 132 5.00 12.89 6.37
CA GLY A 132 5.63 14.01 5.67
C GLY A 132 4.61 14.81 4.86
N THR A 133 3.69 14.11 4.20
CA THR A 133 2.64 14.75 3.41
C THR A 133 1.58 15.43 4.27
N ALA A 134 1.19 14.89 5.42
CA ALA A 134 0.25 15.56 6.33
C ALA A 134 0.84 16.87 6.89
N LEU A 135 2.14 16.90 7.16
CA LEU A 135 2.83 18.12 7.57
C LEU A 135 2.85 19.15 6.43
N LEU A 136 3.18 18.74 5.19
CA LEU A 136 3.11 19.62 4.03
C LEU A 136 1.69 20.13 3.76
N PHE A 137 0.66 19.30 3.97
CA PHE A 137 -0.75 19.67 3.81
C PHE A 137 -1.19 20.75 4.80
N LEU A 138 -0.53 20.84 5.97
CA LEU A 138 -0.74 21.92 6.92
C LEU A 138 0.10 23.15 6.57
N LEU A 139 1.39 22.98 6.29
CA LEU A 139 2.33 24.09 6.11
C LEU A 139 2.08 24.87 4.81
N PHE A 140 1.76 24.20 3.70
CA PHE A 140 1.64 24.87 2.41
C PHE A 140 0.44 25.83 2.36
N PRO A 141 -0.80 25.45 2.78
CA PRO A 141 -1.90 26.40 2.90
C PRO A 141 -1.63 27.53 3.91
N SER A 142 -0.98 27.21 5.03
CA SER A 142 -0.61 28.21 6.04
C SER A 142 0.33 29.27 5.44
N ALA A 143 1.37 28.83 4.72
CA ALA A 143 2.31 29.72 4.05
C ALA A 143 1.60 30.60 3.01
N LEU A 144 0.69 30.04 2.21
CA LEU A 144 -0.09 30.82 1.25
C LEU A 144 -0.96 31.88 1.93
N LEU A 145 -1.59 31.57 3.07
CA LEU A 145 -2.37 32.55 3.83
C LEU A 145 -1.50 33.64 4.47
N VAL A 146 -0.31 33.31 4.97
CA VAL A 146 0.64 34.29 5.50
C VAL A 146 1.15 35.21 4.39
N LEU A 147 1.60 34.64 3.26
CA LEU A 147 2.09 35.42 2.12
C LEU A 147 0.99 36.30 1.52
N ARG A 148 -0.26 35.82 1.46
CA ARG A 148 -1.43 36.63 1.10
C ARG A 148 -1.52 37.89 1.96
N SER A 149 -1.39 37.74 3.27
CA SER A 149 -1.56 38.83 4.24
C SER A 149 -0.37 39.78 4.26
N TRP A 150 0.85 39.27 4.10
CA TRP A 150 2.07 40.04 4.32
C TRP A 150 2.67 40.62 3.03
N VAL A 151 2.58 39.91 1.91
CA VAL A 151 3.23 40.28 0.64
C VAL A 151 2.23 40.85 -0.35
N TRP A 152 1.04 40.27 -0.44
CA TRP A 152 0.10 40.57 -1.53
C TRP A 152 -1.14 41.36 -1.13
N ASN A 153 -1.14 42.02 0.04
CA ASN A 153 -2.23 42.90 0.51
C ASN A 153 -3.64 42.28 0.35
N GLY A 154 -3.77 40.95 0.53
CA GLY A 154 -5.04 40.24 0.39
C GLY A 154 -5.36 39.66 -1.00
N CYS A 155 -4.54 39.88 -2.04
CA CYS A 155 -4.79 39.37 -3.40
C CYS A 155 -3.74 38.34 -3.84
N LEU A 156 -3.97 37.03 -3.59
CA LEU A 156 -3.03 35.99 -4.01
C LEU A 156 -2.92 35.90 -5.54
N PRO A 157 -1.70 35.91 -6.10
CA PRO A 157 -1.51 35.67 -7.53
C PRO A 157 -2.02 34.28 -7.93
N ALA A 158 -2.36 34.11 -9.21
CA ALA A 158 -2.85 32.82 -9.72
C ALA A 158 -1.78 31.72 -9.63
N PHE A 159 -0.52 32.05 -9.89
CA PHE A 159 0.59 31.10 -9.96
C PHE A 159 0.81 30.31 -8.65
N PRO A 160 0.92 30.92 -7.45
CA PRO A 160 1.00 30.17 -6.19
C PRO A 160 -0.19 29.24 -5.94
N VAL A 161 -1.39 29.65 -6.33
CA VAL A 161 -2.61 28.83 -6.17
C VAL A 161 -2.58 27.64 -7.14
N GLN A 162 -2.18 27.85 -8.40
CA GLN A 162 -1.99 26.78 -9.38
C GLN A 162 -0.90 25.79 -8.94
N LEU A 163 0.23 26.29 -8.40
CA LEU A 163 1.29 25.44 -7.87
C LEU A 163 0.77 24.55 -6.73
N TYR A 164 -0.05 25.11 -5.84
CA TYR A 164 -0.70 24.33 -4.78
C TYR A 164 -1.67 23.28 -5.33
N GLN A 165 -2.48 23.62 -6.34
CA GLN A 165 -3.37 22.65 -6.99
C GLN A 165 -2.59 21.53 -7.70
N ALA A 166 -1.47 21.84 -8.36
CA ALA A 166 -0.58 20.86 -8.98
C ALA A 166 0.03 19.92 -7.93
N TRP A 167 0.44 20.48 -6.80
CA TRP A 167 0.93 19.71 -5.66
C TRP A 167 -0.16 18.80 -5.07
N LEU A 168 -1.40 19.28 -4.92
CA LEU A 168 -2.53 18.45 -4.47
C LEU A 168 -2.81 17.29 -5.42
N LEU A 169 -2.80 17.55 -6.74
CA LEU A 169 -2.97 16.51 -7.75
C LEU A 169 -1.90 15.43 -7.60
N PHE A 170 -0.63 15.84 -7.50
CA PHE A 170 0.49 14.91 -7.27
C PHE A 170 0.30 14.10 -5.98
N LEU A 171 -0.06 14.77 -4.88
CA LEU A 171 -0.25 14.15 -3.58
C LEU A 171 -1.35 13.08 -3.60
N TYR A 172 -2.56 13.43 -4.05
CA TYR A 172 -3.70 12.51 -4.06
C TYR A 172 -3.48 11.36 -5.04
N THR A 173 -2.78 11.59 -6.15
CA THR A 173 -2.34 10.50 -7.05
C THR A 173 -1.39 9.54 -6.33
N GLY A 174 -0.41 10.07 -5.60
CA GLY A 174 0.55 9.28 -4.84
C GLY A 174 -0.07 8.50 -3.68
N LEU A 175 -1.07 9.08 -2.99
CA LEU A 175 -1.84 8.40 -1.93
C LEU A 175 -2.70 7.29 -2.54
N ALA A 176 -3.47 7.60 -3.59
CA ALA A 176 -4.29 6.62 -4.28
C ALA A 176 -3.46 5.43 -4.78
N LEU A 177 -2.27 5.68 -5.35
CA LEU A 177 -1.38 4.62 -5.80
C LEU A 177 -0.91 3.72 -4.65
N ARG A 178 -0.34 4.31 -3.59
CA ARG A 178 0.19 3.55 -2.44
C ARG A 178 -0.90 2.78 -1.71
N GLU A 179 -2.08 3.37 -1.52
CA GLU A 179 -3.20 2.72 -0.84
C GLU A 179 -3.82 1.60 -1.68
N ASN A 180 -3.91 1.74 -3.01
CA ASN A 180 -4.33 0.64 -3.87
C ASN A 180 -3.31 -0.52 -3.84
N ILE A 181 -2.00 -0.24 -3.78
CA ILE A 181 -0.97 -1.27 -3.60
C ILE A 181 -1.16 -1.98 -2.26
N LEU A 182 -1.37 -1.23 -1.17
CA LEU A 182 -1.62 -1.81 0.15
C LEU A 182 -2.88 -2.68 0.17
N ARG A 183 -3.94 -2.25 -0.52
CA ARG A 183 -5.18 -3.03 -0.66
C ARG A 183 -4.97 -4.30 -1.49
N ALA A 184 -4.18 -4.24 -2.56
CA ALA A 184 -3.79 -5.43 -3.34
C ALA A 184 -2.94 -6.42 -2.51
N ASN A 185 -2.21 -5.92 -1.51
CA ASN A 185 -1.45 -6.69 -0.52
C ASN A 185 -2.29 -7.12 0.71
N GLY A 186 -3.61 -7.01 0.66
CA GLY A 186 -4.50 -7.50 1.71
C GLY A 186 -4.72 -6.54 2.89
N SER A 187 -4.29 -5.29 2.78
CA SER A 187 -4.66 -4.27 3.78
C SER A 187 -6.14 -3.93 3.66
N ASP A 188 -6.85 -3.95 4.78
CA ASP A 188 -8.26 -3.58 4.86
C ASP A 188 -8.43 -2.06 4.81
N ILE A 189 -8.49 -1.52 3.59
CA ILE A 189 -8.72 -0.09 3.32
C ILE A 189 -10.12 0.07 2.74
N ARG A 190 -10.91 0.93 3.35
CA ARG A 190 -12.30 1.14 2.95
C ARG A 190 -12.40 1.71 1.53
N PRO A 191 -13.32 1.19 0.69
CA PRO A 191 -13.47 1.68 -0.69
C PRO A 191 -13.78 3.17 -0.80
N TRP A 192 -14.61 3.72 0.10
CA TRP A 192 -14.99 5.14 0.07
C TRP A 192 -13.79 6.08 0.23
N TRP A 193 -12.78 5.68 1.00
CA TRP A 193 -11.57 6.47 1.20
C TRP A 193 -10.74 6.58 -0.09
N ILE A 194 -10.63 5.48 -0.82
CA ILE A 194 -10.00 5.47 -2.14
C ILE A 194 -10.80 6.31 -3.15
N TYR A 195 -12.13 6.22 -3.12
CA TYR A 195 -12.99 7.06 -3.97
C TYR A 195 -12.82 8.55 -3.66
N HIS A 196 -12.68 8.93 -2.38
CA HIS A 196 -12.38 10.30 -1.99
C HIS A 196 -11.09 10.81 -2.66
N HIS A 197 -10.02 10.01 -2.69
CA HIS A 197 -8.78 10.40 -3.37
C HIS A 197 -8.98 10.60 -4.86
N TYR A 198 -9.74 9.73 -5.53
CA TYR A 198 -10.05 9.90 -6.96
C TYR A 198 -10.84 11.18 -7.23
N CYS A 199 -11.84 11.48 -6.41
CA CYS A 199 -12.58 12.73 -6.52
C CYS A 199 -11.67 13.94 -6.30
N ALA A 200 -10.78 13.89 -5.30
CA ALA A 200 -9.83 14.97 -5.03
C ALA A 200 -8.83 15.19 -6.19
N MET A 201 -8.34 14.11 -6.81
CA MET A 201 -7.52 14.17 -8.03
C MET A 201 -8.26 14.86 -9.18
N ILE A 202 -9.49 14.43 -9.46
CA ILE A 202 -10.30 14.99 -10.55
C ILE A 202 -10.57 16.48 -10.27
N MET A 203 -10.92 16.84 -9.04
CA MET A 203 -11.15 18.23 -8.63
C MET A 203 -9.90 19.09 -8.79
N ALA A 204 -8.72 18.60 -8.38
CA ALA A 204 -7.45 19.31 -8.57
C ALA A 204 -7.11 19.47 -10.05
N LEU A 205 -7.32 18.44 -10.87
CA LEU A 205 -7.11 18.49 -12.32
C LEU A 205 -8.04 19.52 -12.98
N VAL A 206 -9.34 19.46 -12.68
CA VAL A 206 -10.31 20.44 -13.18
C VAL A 206 -9.90 21.84 -12.77
N SER A 207 -9.52 22.06 -11.50
CA SER A 207 -9.05 23.35 -11.00
C SER A 207 -7.78 23.87 -11.68
N LEU A 208 -6.90 22.98 -12.15
CA LEU A 208 -5.69 23.35 -12.91
C LEU A 208 -6.02 23.73 -14.35
N THR A 209 -6.87 22.94 -14.99
CA THR A 209 -7.29 23.18 -16.40
C THR A 209 -8.24 24.37 -16.54
N TRP A 210 -8.93 24.76 -15.47
CA TRP A 210 -9.79 25.93 -15.44
C TRP A 210 -8.96 27.19 -15.24
N GLU A 211 -8.19 27.58 -16.27
CA GLU A 211 -7.43 28.82 -16.21
C GLU A 211 -8.33 30.04 -16.08
N ILE A 212 -7.90 30.86 -15.14
CA ILE A 212 -8.42 32.14 -14.75
C ILE A 212 -8.02 33.12 -15.85
N LYS A 213 -8.74 33.18 -16.99
CA LYS A 213 -8.69 34.40 -17.82
C LYS A 213 -8.97 35.57 -16.88
N GLY A 214 -7.97 36.45 -16.73
CA GLY A 214 -7.89 37.46 -15.68
C GLY A 214 -9.21 38.20 -15.51
N GLN A 215 -10.00 37.78 -14.53
CA GLN A 215 -11.21 38.51 -14.19
C GLN A 215 -10.80 39.69 -13.30
N PRO A 216 -11.28 40.91 -13.59
CA PRO A 216 -10.85 42.13 -12.90
C PRO A 216 -11.26 42.18 -11.41
N ASN A 217 -12.10 41.24 -10.94
CA ASN A 217 -12.65 41.25 -9.59
C ASN A 217 -11.88 40.31 -8.65
N CYS A 218 -10.77 40.80 -8.09
CA CYS A 218 -9.96 40.07 -7.11
C CYS A 218 -10.79 39.60 -5.90
N THR A 219 -11.75 40.38 -5.41
CA THR A 219 -12.44 40.13 -4.13
C THR A 219 -13.27 38.83 -4.07
N GLN A 220 -14.08 38.52 -5.10
CA GLN A 220 -14.99 37.38 -5.07
C GLN A 220 -14.26 36.02 -5.16
N LYS A 221 -13.27 35.93 -6.04
CA LYS A 221 -12.49 34.70 -6.25
C LYS A 221 -11.56 34.41 -5.06
N GLN A 222 -10.98 35.46 -4.49
CA GLN A 222 -10.09 35.33 -3.34
C GLN A 222 -10.82 34.84 -2.08
N ARG A 223 -12.11 35.16 -1.93
CA ARG A 223 -12.92 34.63 -0.81
C ARG A 223 -13.06 33.10 -0.89
N GLY A 224 -13.30 32.56 -2.09
CA GLY A 224 -13.36 31.12 -2.31
C GLY A 224 -12.02 30.42 -2.04
N VAL A 225 -10.92 30.98 -2.54
CA VAL A 225 -9.56 30.46 -2.30
C VAL A 225 -9.22 30.49 -0.81
N GLN A 226 -9.55 31.58 -0.11
CA GLN A 226 -9.30 31.69 1.33
C GLN A 226 -10.07 30.63 2.13
N LEU A 227 -11.37 30.46 1.85
CA LEU A 227 -12.17 29.42 2.51
C LEU A 227 -11.65 28.01 2.21
N PHE A 228 -11.22 27.76 0.98
CA PHE A 228 -10.60 26.50 0.60
C PHE A 228 -9.28 26.24 1.34
N LEU A 229 -8.40 27.23 1.45
CA LEU A 229 -7.13 27.09 2.18
C LEU A 229 -7.37 26.89 3.69
N GLN A 230 -8.33 27.60 4.29
CA GLN A 230 -8.72 27.39 5.69
C GLN A 230 -9.29 25.99 5.92
N TRP A 231 -10.17 25.52 5.02
CA TRP A 231 -10.68 24.16 5.05
C TRP A 231 -9.56 23.12 4.88
N ALA A 232 -8.62 23.36 3.98
CA ALA A 232 -7.45 22.49 3.78
C ALA A 232 -6.57 22.40 5.04
N MET A 233 -6.40 23.51 5.77
CA MET A 233 -5.70 23.47 7.07
C MET A 233 -6.42 22.58 8.08
N MET A 234 -7.75 22.70 8.21
CA MET A 234 -8.54 21.84 9.10
C MET A 234 -8.41 20.36 8.71
N GLN A 235 -8.44 20.06 7.40
CA GLN A 235 -8.20 18.72 6.87
C GLN A 235 -6.76 18.23 7.19
N GLY A 236 -5.76 19.09 7.08
CA GLY A 236 -4.37 18.76 7.44
C GLY A 236 -4.20 18.40 8.92
N VAL A 237 -4.87 19.12 9.82
CA VAL A 237 -4.89 18.78 11.25
C VAL A 237 -5.56 17.42 11.48
N ALA A 238 -6.70 17.18 10.83
CA ALA A 238 -7.40 15.90 10.91
C ALA A 238 -6.51 14.74 10.41
N MET A 239 -5.80 14.93 9.29
CA MET A 239 -4.84 13.94 8.76
C MET A 239 -3.71 13.66 9.77
N LEU A 240 -3.12 14.68 10.39
CA LEU A 240 -2.07 14.48 11.39
C LEU A 240 -2.56 13.65 12.58
N LEU A 241 -3.74 13.95 13.11
CA LEU A 241 -4.34 13.21 14.22
C LEU A 241 -4.64 11.75 13.82
N GLN A 242 -5.24 11.55 12.65
CA GLN A 242 -5.52 10.21 12.11
C GLN A 242 -4.23 9.40 11.93
N ASN A 243 -3.18 10.01 11.39
CA ASN A 243 -1.90 9.34 11.18
C ASN A 243 -1.26 8.90 12.50
N ARG A 244 -1.23 9.79 13.51
CA ARG A 244 -0.66 9.45 14.83
C ARG A 244 -1.40 8.28 15.46
N TYR A 245 -2.73 8.32 15.42
CA TYR A 245 -3.57 7.26 15.96
C TYR A 245 -3.34 5.91 15.26
N GLN A 246 -3.39 5.90 13.92
CA GLN A 246 -3.20 4.66 13.15
C GLN A 246 -1.80 4.07 13.31
N ARG A 247 -0.77 4.92 13.40
CA ARG A 247 0.61 4.49 13.63
C ARG A 247 0.81 3.88 15.00
N GLN A 248 0.30 4.51 16.07
CA GLN A 248 0.37 3.97 17.42
C GLN A 248 -0.26 2.57 17.49
N ARG A 249 -1.46 2.42 16.93
CA ARG A 249 -2.15 1.13 16.87
C ARG A 249 -1.37 0.07 16.07
N LEU A 250 -0.74 0.45 14.97
CA LEU A 250 0.07 -0.47 14.17
C LEU A 250 1.27 -0.98 14.98
N TYR A 251 2.02 -0.10 15.64
CA TYR A 251 3.15 -0.52 16.48
C TYR A 251 2.71 -1.37 17.66
N THR A 252 1.60 -1.03 18.32
CA THR A 252 1.03 -1.88 19.38
C THR A 252 0.68 -3.26 18.84
N ARG A 253 0.04 -3.37 17.66
CA ARG A 253 -0.28 -4.66 17.05
C ARG A 253 0.95 -5.46 16.63
N ILE A 254 2.00 -4.80 16.13
CA ILE A 254 3.26 -5.48 15.80
C ILE A 254 3.94 -5.98 17.07
N ALA A 255 3.96 -5.18 18.14
CA ALA A 255 4.51 -5.58 19.43
C ALA A 255 3.73 -6.77 20.03
N LEU A 256 2.39 -6.72 20.00
CA LEU A 256 1.53 -7.82 20.45
C LEU A 256 1.68 -9.07 19.58
N GLY A 257 1.78 -8.90 18.25
CA GLY A 257 2.03 -10.01 17.33
C GLY A 257 3.38 -10.68 17.59
N LYS A 258 4.44 -9.89 17.83
CA LYS A 258 5.75 -10.42 18.22
C LYS A 258 5.71 -11.16 19.56
N VAL A 259 4.96 -10.66 20.53
CA VAL A 259 4.76 -11.35 21.82
C VAL A 259 4.01 -12.67 21.61
N GLN A 260 3.00 -12.68 20.74
CA GLN A 260 2.24 -13.89 20.44
C GLN A 260 3.05 -14.92 19.63
N ASP A 261 3.90 -14.47 18.70
CA ASP A 261 4.84 -15.33 17.96
C ASP A 261 5.89 -15.93 18.92
N PHE A 262 6.46 -15.13 19.83
CA PHE A 262 7.36 -15.62 20.89
C PHE A 262 6.66 -16.62 21.82
N MET A 263 5.39 -16.37 22.12
CA MET A 263 4.57 -17.21 22.98
C MET A 263 4.13 -18.50 22.26
N SER A 264 4.02 -18.48 20.92
CA SER A 264 3.72 -19.64 20.08
C SER A 264 4.86 -20.67 20.02
N GLU A 265 6.10 -20.26 20.28
CA GLU A 265 7.25 -21.17 20.43
C GLU A 265 7.24 -21.92 21.78
N THR A 266 6.43 -21.45 22.75
CA THR A 266 6.26 -22.04 24.09
C THR A 266 4.87 -22.62 24.40
N LEU A 267 3.85 -22.43 23.56
CA LEU A 267 2.46 -22.88 23.83
C LEU A 267 1.87 -23.68 22.66
N ASN A 268 2.32 -24.94 22.52
CA ASN A 268 1.55 -26.03 21.89
C ASN A 268 0.47 -26.59 22.85
N SER A 269 -0.09 -25.75 23.71
CA SER A 269 -1.15 -26.10 24.64
C SER A 269 -2.01 -24.86 24.85
N TRP A 270 -3.33 -25.01 24.74
CA TRP A 270 -4.38 -23.99 24.90
C TRP A 270 -4.84 -23.26 23.64
N ASN A 271 -5.78 -23.94 22.97
CA ASN A 271 -6.71 -23.36 22.02
C ASN A 271 -7.87 -22.63 22.73
N SER A 272 -8.48 -21.70 21.99
CA SER A 272 -9.75 -21.03 22.28
C SER A 272 -9.77 -20.05 23.45
N SER A 273 -9.46 -18.78 23.16
CA SER A 273 -10.18 -17.60 23.66
C SER A 273 -9.44 -16.34 23.23
N LEU A 274 -9.79 -15.72 22.09
CA LEU A 274 -9.60 -14.27 21.86
C LEU A 274 -10.31 -13.80 20.59
N SER A 275 -11.50 -14.36 20.33
CA SER A 275 -12.47 -13.74 19.42
C SER A 275 -13.37 -12.80 20.23
N PHE A 276 -12.86 -11.63 20.64
CA PHE A 276 -13.76 -10.58 21.16
C PHE A 276 -13.23 -9.13 21.09
N ALA A 277 -11.95 -8.88 20.77
CA ALA A 277 -11.42 -7.50 20.70
C ALA A 277 -11.44 -6.89 19.28
N ALA A 278 -12.13 -7.51 18.33
CA ALA A 278 -12.11 -7.09 16.92
C ALA A 278 -13.13 -6.00 16.54
N ASN A 279 -14.15 -5.72 17.36
CA ASN A 279 -15.35 -5.04 16.88
C ASN A 279 -15.78 -3.79 17.67
N PHE A 280 -14.87 -2.85 17.94
CA PHE A 280 -15.34 -1.53 18.40
C PHE A 280 -14.65 -0.28 17.82
N PHE A 281 -13.61 -0.40 17.00
CA PHE A 281 -13.08 0.77 16.28
C PHE A 281 -12.68 0.39 14.84
N TYR A 282 -13.72 0.19 14.03
CA TYR A 282 -13.70 0.45 12.60
C TYR A 282 -13.34 1.94 12.44
N CYS A 283 -12.05 2.26 12.41
CA CYS A 283 -11.50 3.61 12.35
C CYS A 283 -10.70 3.75 11.05
N ILE A 284 -11.37 4.33 10.04
CA ILE A 284 -10.88 4.80 8.73
C ILE A 284 -9.96 3.83 7.97
#